data_AF-A0A317KPV2-F1
#
_entry.id   AF-A0A317KPV2-F1
#
_cell.length_a   1.000
_cell.length_b   1.000
_cell.length_c   1.000
_cell.angle_alpha   90.00
_cell.angle_beta   90.00
_cell.angle_gamma   90.00
#
_symmetry.space_group_name_H-M   'P 1'
#
loop_
_entity.id
_entity.type
_entity.pdbx_description
1 polymer ?
#
loop_
_entity_poly.entity_id
_entity_poly.type
_entity_poly.pdbx_seq_one_letter_code
_entity_poly.pdbx_strand_id
1 'polypeptide(L)'
;MDDAIQVLRREFNAEEGSFLLRLRGDLIWDRGAFSRLELAMRMVCATYQERDQLERWLAEGFYEMATYVPGWTSHPNFPRPAAEYHEACLERIGDLADWFFRGWHAYDETHVWADL
;
A
#
# COMPACT_ATOMS: atom_id res chain seq x y z
N MET A 1 5.23 -10.29 12.16
CA MET A 1 4.85 -8.94 12.61
C MET A 1 6.00 -7.98 12.39
N ASP A 2 7.13 -8.19 13.07
CA ASP A 2 8.32 -7.35 12.92
C ASP A 2 8.79 -7.25 11.48
N ASP A 3 8.79 -8.35 10.73
CA ASP A 3 9.19 -8.35 9.31
C ASP A 3 8.31 -7.43 8.45
N ALA A 4 6.99 -7.44 8.65
CA ALA A 4 6.05 -6.60 7.89
C ALA A 4 6.21 -5.11 8.23
N ILE A 5 6.38 -4.80 9.52
CA ILE A 5 6.63 -3.42 9.98
C ILE A 5 7.96 -2.90 9.42
N GLN A 6 9.01 -3.74 9.37
CA GLN A 6 10.29 -3.38 8.76
C GLN A 6 10.17 -3.16 7.25
N VAL A 7 9.40 -4.00 6.54
CA VAL A 7 9.09 -3.77 5.12
C VAL A 7 8.41 -2.42 4.95
N LEU A 8 7.33 -2.13 5.69
CA LEU A 8 6.63 -0.84 5.58
C LEU A 8 7.54 0.34 5.90
N ARG A 9 8.42 0.21 6.89
CA ARG A 9 9.39 1.27 7.21
C ARG A 9 10.27 1.60 6.02
N ARG A 10 10.84 0.57 5.36
CA ARG A 10 11.67 0.77 4.16
C ARG A 10 10.89 1.34 3.00
N GLU A 11 9.67 0.83 2.79
CA GLU A 11 8.77 1.29 1.74
C GLU A 11 8.42 2.78 1.92
N PHE A 12 7.94 3.17 3.11
CA PHE A 12 7.51 4.54 3.40
C PHE A 12 8.66 5.55 3.42
N ASN A 13 9.87 5.11 3.76
CA ASN A 13 11.09 5.93 3.66
C ASN A 13 11.66 6.00 2.24
N ALA A 14 11.04 5.34 1.25
CA ALA A 14 11.55 5.22 -0.10
C ALA A 14 13.01 4.72 -0.15
N GLU A 15 13.34 3.70 0.65
CA GLU A 15 14.67 3.09 0.68
C GLU A 15 14.94 2.26 -0.60
N GLU A 16 16.20 1.87 -0.80
CA GLU A 16 16.62 1.05 -1.95
C GLU A 16 15.77 -0.22 -2.08
N GLY A 17 15.26 -0.48 -3.28
CA GLY A 17 14.39 -1.63 -3.57
C GLY A 17 12.91 -1.48 -3.16
N SER A 18 12.51 -0.33 -2.61
CA SER A 18 11.10 -0.01 -2.33
C SER A 18 10.30 0.31 -3.59
N PHE A 19 9.00 0.07 -3.54
CA PHE A 19 8.06 0.50 -4.58
C PHE A 19 8.06 2.02 -4.74
N LEU A 20 7.99 2.77 -3.63
CA LEU A 20 7.91 4.23 -3.68
C LEU A 20 9.15 4.88 -4.30
N LEU A 21 10.35 4.35 -4.06
CA LEU A 21 11.56 4.87 -4.68
C LEU A 21 11.50 4.72 -6.21
N ARG A 22 11.16 3.52 -6.70
CA ARG A 22 11.05 3.25 -8.15
C ARG A 22 9.93 4.04 -8.80
N LEU A 23 8.81 4.21 -8.11
CA LEU A 23 7.65 4.95 -8.61
C LEU A 23 7.96 6.44 -8.77
N ARG A 24 8.63 7.05 -7.79
CA ARG A 24 8.91 8.49 -7.75
C ARG A 24 10.18 8.86 -8.52
N GLY A 25 11.24 8.07 -8.37
CA GLY A 25 12.55 8.33 -8.95
C GLY A 25 12.67 7.90 -10.41
N ASP A 26 12.16 6.70 -10.74
CA ASP A 26 12.37 6.08 -12.05
C ASP A 26 11.11 6.07 -12.93
N LEU A 27 9.96 6.50 -12.39
CA LEU A 27 8.64 6.37 -13.02
C LEU A 27 8.30 4.91 -13.38
N ILE A 28 8.73 3.96 -12.57
CA ILE A 28 8.49 2.53 -12.81
C ILE A 28 7.43 2.02 -11.83
N TRP A 29 6.36 1.45 -12.37
CA TRP A 29 5.46 0.60 -11.60
C TRP A 29 6.06 -0.82 -11.47
N ASP A 30 6.83 -1.05 -10.41
CA ASP A 30 7.37 -2.38 -10.11
C ASP A 30 6.30 -3.24 -9.42
N ARG A 31 5.72 -4.17 -10.19
CA ARG A 31 4.71 -5.11 -9.67
C ARG A 31 5.20 -5.92 -8.47
N GLY A 32 6.43 -6.44 -8.54
CA GLY A 32 6.95 -7.27 -7.46
C GLY A 32 7.19 -6.48 -6.17
N ALA A 33 7.61 -5.21 -6.29
CA ALA A 33 7.70 -4.32 -5.13
C ALA A 33 6.32 -3.96 -4.59
N PHE A 34 5.35 -3.69 -5.46
CA PHE A 34 3.96 -3.44 -5.07
C PHE A 34 3.37 -4.63 -4.29
N SER A 35 3.51 -5.87 -4.77
CA SER A 35 3.00 -7.06 -4.07
C SER A 35 3.57 -7.21 -2.66
N ARG A 36 4.86 -6.91 -2.47
CA ARG A 36 5.50 -6.97 -1.14
C ARG A 36 4.98 -5.90 -0.21
N LEU A 37 4.80 -4.68 -0.72
CA LEU A 37 4.21 -3.57 0.02
C LEU A 37 2.77 -3.87 0.41
N GLU A 38 1.94 -4.30 -0.52
CA GLU A 38 0.54 -4.68 -0.29
C GLU A 38 0.42 -5.73 0.82
N LEU A 39 1.22 -6.80 0.72
CA LEU A 39 1.20 -7.88 1.70
C LEU A 39 1.60 -7.36 3.09
N ALA A 40 2.63 -6.51 3.17
CA ALA A 40 3.07 -5.91 4.42
C ALA A 40 1.99 -4.98 5.01
N MET A 41 1.33 -4.16 4.18
CA MET A 41 0.22 -3.30 4.60
C MET A 41 -0.92 -4.14 5.18
N ARG A 42 -1.33 -5.20 4.49
CA ARG A 42 -2.40 -6.11 4.92
C ARG A 42 -2.07 -6.82 6.23
N MET A 43 -0.85 -7.33 6.38
CA MET A 43 -0.40 -7.96 7.63
C MET A 43 -0.41 -6.98 8.82
N VAL A 44 -0.03 -5.72 8.56
CA VAL A 44 -0.08 -4.67 9.58
C VAL A 44 -1.51 -4.31 9.92
N CYS A 45 -2.42 -4.17 8.95
CA CYS A 45 -3.84 -3.93 9.22
C CYS A 45 -4.44 -5.00 10.15
N ALA A 46 -4.22 -6.28 9.83
CA ALA A 46 -4.70 -7.39 10.68
C ALA A 46 -4.13 -7.33 12.11
N THR A 47 -2.89 -6.90 12.26
CA THR A 47 -2.24 -6.75 13.58
C THR A 47 -2.77 -5.54 14.37
N TYR A 48 -3.17 -4.49 13.66
CA TYR A 48 -3.58 -3.21 14.24
C TYR A 48 -5.09 -3.08 14.43
N GLN A 49 -5.86 -4.03 13.91
CA GLN A 49 -7.32 -4.00 13.91
C GLN A 49 -7.94 -3.68 15.27
N GLU A 50 -7.38 -4.23 16.35
CA GLU A 50 -7.90 -4.06 17.72
C GLU A 50 -7.12 -3.01 18.54
N ARG A 51 -6.22 -2.24 17.91
CA ARG A 51 -5.41 -1.24 18.62
C ARG A 51 -6.10 0.12 18.64
N ASP A 52 -6.19 0.72 19.82
CA ASP A 52 -6.72 2.08 20.00
C ASP A 52 -5.74 3.20 19.58
N GLN A 53 -4.47 2.85 19.39
CA GLN A 53 -3.41 3.82 19.06
C GLN A 53 -2.64 3.37 17.82
N LEU A 54 -2.50 4.29 16.88
CA LEU A 54 -1.69 4.12 15.68
C LEU A 54 -0.41 4.92 15.83
N GLU A 55 0.75 4.32 15.55
CA GLU A 55 1.99 5.07 15.48
C GLU A 55 1.91 6.05 14.31
N ARG A 56 2.26 7.30 14.58
CA ARG A 56 2.16 8.40 13.62
C ARG A 56 2.82 8.08 12.27
N TRP A 57 4.03 7.52 12.29
CA TRP A 57 4.76 7.22 11.07
C TRP A 57 4.08 6.14 10.20
N LEU A 58 3.35 5.20 10.80
CA LEU A 58 2.54 4.23 10.06
C LEU A 58 1.31 4.93 9.47
N ALA A 59 0.59 5.70 10.30
CA ALA A 59 -0.57 6.46 9.85
C ALA A 59 -0.24 7.39 8.67
N GLU A 60 0.87 8.13 8.74
CA GLU A 60 1.37 8.97 7.65
C GLU A 60 1.69 8.13 6.41
N GLY A 61 2.36 6.98 6.56
CA GLY A 61 2.69 6.11 5.43
C GLY A 61 1.46 5.53 4.71
N PHE A 62 0.46 5.03 5.45
CA PHE A 62 -0.80 4.57 4.86
C PHE A 62 -1.56 5.72 4.15
N TYR A 63 -1.59 6.91 4.77
CA TYR A 63 -2.20 8.10 4.17
C TYR A 63 -1.50 8.50 2.87
N GLU A 64 -0.16 8.57 2.87
CA GLU A 64 0.65 8.88 1.70
C GLU A 64 0.41 7.87 0.58
N MET A 65 0.36 6.57 0.88
CA MET A 65 0.05 5.56 -0.12
C MET A 65 -1.31 5.81 -0.77
N ALA A 66 -2.35 6.05 0.03
CA ALA A 66 -3.72 6.25 -0.46
C ALA A 66 -3.97 7.59 -1.16
N THR A 67 -3.08 8.58 -1.00
CA THR A 67 -3.28 9.92 -1.58
C THR A 67 -2.23 10.27 -2.63
N TYR A 68 -0.95 10.04 -2.34
CA TYR A 68 0.14 10.34 -3.24
C TYR A 68 0.16 9.40 -4.45
N VAL A 69 0.06 8.07 -4.26
CA VAL A 69 0.20 7.13 -5.38
C VAL A 69 -0.87 7.36 -6.45
N PRO A 70 -2.18 7.42 -6.13
CA PRO A 70 -3.19 7.74 -7.13
C PRO A 70 -2.95 9.10 -7.81
N GLY A 71 -2.58 10.12 -7.02
CA GLY A 71 -2.30 11.45 -7.56
C GLY A 71 -1.14 11.45 -8.54
N TRP A 72 -0.02 10.82 -8.18
CA TRP A 72 1.20 10.75 -8.97
C TRP A 72 0.99 9.97 -10.26
N THR A 73 0.32 8.82 -10.21
CA THR A 73 0.11 7.96 -11.37
C THR A 73 -1.09 8.36 -12.23
N SER A 74 -1.88 9.35 -11.80
CA SER A 74 -2.95 9.93 -12.62
C SER A 74 -2.43 10.74 -13.81
N HIS A 75 -1.18 11.22 -13.75
CA HIS A 75 -0.61 12.08 -14.78
C HIS A 75 -0.64 11.39 -16.18
N PRO A 76 -1.05 12.09 -17.26
CA PRO A 76 -1.18 11.49 -18.59
C PRO A 76 0.09 10.82 -19.13
N ASN A 77 1.26 11.35 -18.77
CA ASN A 77 2.56 10.84 -19.21
C ASN A 77 3.18 9.79 -18.27
N PHE A 78 2.49 9.38 -17.19
CA PHE A 78 3.00 8.30 -16.36
C PHE A 78 2.88 6.97 -17.11
N PRO A 79 3.95 6.15 -17.20
CA PRO A 79 3.92 4.87 -17.91
C PRO A 79 3.18 3.80 -17.07
N ARG A 80 1.85 3.92 -17.01
CA ARG A 80 0.98 3.03 -16.24
C ARG A 80 1.06 1.58 -16.76
N PRO A 81 0.93 0.59 -15.87
CA PRO A 81 0.66 -0.78 -16.30
C PRO A 81 -0.76 -0.89 -16.91
N ALA A 82 -1.18 -2.09 -17.29
CA ALA A 82 -2.55 -2.34 -17.78
C ALA A 82 -3.60 -1.71 -16.84
N ALA A 83 -4.61 -1.07 -17.43
CA ALA A 83 -5.55 -0.20 -16.72
C ALA A 83 -6.28 -0.93 -15.59
N GLU A 84 -6.80 -2.12 -15.88
CA GLU A 84 -7.56 -2.92 -14.91
C GLU A 84 -6.69 -3.32 -13.72
N TYR A 85 -5.43 -3.68 -13.98
CA TYR A 85 -4.47 -4.01 -12.93
C TYR A 85 -4.11 -2.78 -12.09
N HIS A 86 -3.87 -1.64 -12.73
CA HIS A 86 -3.56 -0.40 -12.04
C HIS A 86 -4.71 0.05 -11.13
N GLU A 87 -5.94 0.03 -11.65
CA GLU A 87 -7.16 0.38 -10.91
C GLU A 87 -7.34 -0.54 -9.69
N ALA A 88 -7.21 -1.86 -9.87
CA ALA A 88 -7.27 -2.81 -8.76
C ALA A 88 -6.20 -2.56 -7.69
N CYS A 89 -4.99 -2.15 -8.08
CA CYS A 89 -3.94 -1.78 -7.12
C CYS A 89 -4.29 -0.51 -6.33
N LEU A 90 -4.85 0.50 -6.99
CA LEU A 90 -5.25 1.75 -6.32
C LEU A 90 -6.42 1.52 -5.37
N GLU A 91 -7.42 0.72 -5.77
CA GLU A 91 -8.52 0.30 -4.91
C GLU A 91 -7.99 -0.45 -3.68
N ARG A 92 -7.09 -1.43 -3.88
CA ARG A 92 -6.45 -2.17 -2.79
C ARG A 92 -5.73 -1.26 -1.79
N ILE A 93 -4.97 -0.28 -2.26
CA ILE A 93 -4.31 0.68 -1.37
C ILE A 93 -5.36 1.45 -0.54
N GLY A 94 -6.44 1.90 -1.18
CA GLY A 94 -7.52 2.62 -0.53
C GLY A 94 -8.18 1.79 0.57
N ASP A 95 -8.52 0.54 0.27
CA ASP A 95 -9.16 -0.37 1.22
C ASP A 95 -8.27 -0.71 2.41
N LEU A 96 -6.96 -0.90 2.17
CA LEU A 96 -6.00 -1.15 3.24
C LEU A 96 -5.79 0.09 4.13
N ALA A 97 -5.78 1.29 3.56
CA ALA A 97 -5.72 2.51 4.36
C ALA A 97 -6.99 2.71 5.19
N ASP A 98 -8.18 2.51 4.61
CA ASP A 98 -9.44 2.60 5.34
C ASP A 98 -9.49 1.57 6.49
N TRP A 99 -9.08 0.32 6.24
CA TRP A 99 -8.97 -0.70 7.28
C TRP A 99 -8.01 -0.28 8.38
N PHE A 100 -6.80 0.19 8.05
CA PHE A 100 -5.82 0.61 9.04
C PHE A 100 -6.35 1.70 9.97
N PHE A 101 -7.11 2.67 9.44
CA PHE A 101 -7.65 3.78 10.24
C PHE A 101 -8.93 3.43 11.00
N ARG A 102 -9.77 2.53 10.47
CA ARG A 102 -11.05 2.18 11.09
C ARG A 102 -10.99 1.00 12.04
N GLY A 103 -9.98 0.14 11.89
CA GLY A 103 -9.89 -1.11 12.64
C GLY A 103 -10.88 -2.18 12.17
N TRP A 104 -11.39 -2.10 10.95
CA TRP A 104 -12.17 -3.18 10.31
C TRP A 104 -12.16 -3.01 8.78
N HIS A 105 -12.34 -4.10 8.04
CA HIS A 105 -12.47 -4.08 6.58
C HIS A 105 -13.87 -4.51 6.14
N ALA A 106 -14.30 -4.07 4.95
CA ALA A 106 -15.62 -4.41 4.40
C ALA A 106 -15.70 -5.82 3.78
N TYR A 107 -14.57 -6.53 3.66
CA TYR A 107 -14.52 -7.87 3.07
C TYR A 107 -15.13 -8.93 3.97
N ASP A 108 -15.79 -9.92 3.36
CA ASP A 108 -16.27 -11.10 4.05
C ASP A 108 -15.13 -12.06 4.45
N GLU A 109 -15.38 -12.98 5.38
CA GLU A 109 -14.39 -13.95 5.86
C GLU A 109 -13.91 -14.93 4.76
N THR A 110 -14.70 -15.08 3.69
CA THR A 110 -14.37 -15.94 2.54
C THR A 110 -13.62 -15.18 1.44
N HIS A 111 -13.33 -13.89 1.65
CA HIS A 111 -12.72 -13.06 0.64
C HIS A 111 -11.31 -13.54 0.31
N VAL A 112 -11.09 -13.80 -0.99
CA VAL A 112 -9.77 -14.17 -1.51
C VAL A 112 -9.13 -12.93 -2.09
N TRP A 113 -8.07 -12.48 -1.44
CA TRP A 113 -7.22 -11.41 -1.93
C TRP A 113 -6.49 -11.88 -3.19
N ALA A 114 -6.86 -11.32 -4.35
CA ALA A 114 -6.14 -11.58 -5.59
C ALA A 114 -4.68 -11.11 -5.48
N ASP A 115 -3.77 -11.88 -6.09
CA ASP A 115 -2.37 -11.50 -6.24
C ASP A 115 -2.28 -10.32 -7.21
N LEU A 116 -1.77 -9.19 -6.70
CA LEU A 116 -1.52 -7.95 -7.43
C LEU A 116 -0.03 -7.64 -7.41
#